data_AF-A0A819S7H0-F1
#
_entry.id   AF-A0A819S7H0-F1
#
_cell.length_a   1.000
_cell.length_b   1.000
_cell.length_c   1.000
_cell.angle_alpha   90.00
_cell.angle_beta   90.00
_cell.angle_gamma   90.00
#
_symmetry.space_group_name_H-M   'P 1'
#
loop_
_entity.id
_entity.type
_entity.pdbx_description
1 polymer ?
#
loop_
_entity_poly.entity_id
_entity_poly.type
_entity_poly.pdbx_seq_one_letter_code
_entity_poly.pdbx_strand_id
1 'polypeptide(L)'
;MVGRSSKTLSKLMLHMNCFYRSYGCNQVTSYEGLDKHKIECDFQPRQCPGCKSQTLKKDFDNHTSNCPSIELTCQNCKLVFKRVDANQKHTDIICLKEQIRQASR
;
A
#
# COMPACT_ATOMS: atom_id res chain seq x y z
N MET A 1 39.09 50.01 10.04
CA MET A 1 38.75 49.20 8.84
C MET A 1 39.53 47.90 9.00
N VAL A 2 38.92 46.74 9.22
CA VAL A 2 38.28 45.88 8.22
C VAL A 2 37.18 45.06 8.91
N GLY A 3 35.95 45.15 8.40
CA GLY A 3 34.82 44.33 8.80
C GLY A 3 34.58 43.20 7.81
N ARG A 4 34.37 42.00 8.37
CA ARG A 4 33.59 40.83 7.89
C ARG A 4 33.66 40.46 6.40
N SER A 5 33.95 39.17 6.15
CA SER A 5 32.95 38.27 5.55
C SER A 5 33.44 36.82 5.58
N SER A 6 33.02 36.08 6.59
CA SER A 6 33.00 34.62 6.56
C SER A 6 31.92 34.22 5.55
N LYS A 7 32.30 33.88 4.32
CA LYS A 7 31.36 33.36 3.32
C LYS A 7 30.95 31.95 3.75
N THR A 8 29.80 31.85 4.42
CA THR A 8 29.10 30.59 4.64
C THR A 8 28.88 29.94 3.28
N LEU A 9 29.38 28.70 3.12
CA LEU A 9 29.11 27.86 1.96
C LEU A 9 27.60 27.85 1.72
N SER A 10 27.17 28.49 0.63
CA SER A 10 25.78 28.49 0.19
C SER A 10 25.35 27.03 -0.01
N LYS A 11 24.47 26.55 0.88
CA LYS A 11 23.90 25.19 0.87
C LYS A 11 23.50 24.83 -0.56
N LEU A 12 24.27 23.94 -1.19
CA LEU A 12 23.99 23.46 -2.54
C LEU A 12 22.69 22.66 -2.50
N MET A 13 21.60 23.26 -2.97
CA MET A 13 20.29 22.61 -3.03
C MET A 13 20.26 21.64 -4.22
N LEU A 14 20.73 20.41 -3.99
CA LEU A 14 20.69 19.35 -4.99
C LEU A 14 19.25 18.85 -5.15
N HIS A 15 18.67 19.08 -6.34
CA HIS A 15 17.34 18.64 -6.72
C HIS A 15 17.43 17.41 -7.61
N MET A 16 16.56 16.43 -7.38
CA MET A 16 16.53 15.16 -8.11
C MET A 16 15.09 14.81 -8.51
N ASN A 17 14.96 14.16 -9.66
CA ASN A 17 13.70 13.55 -10.08
C ASN A 17 13.31 12.42 -9.13
N CYS A 18 12.02 12.26 -8.89
CA CYS A 18 11.49 11.10 -8.16
C CYS A 18 11.88 9.77 -8.84
N PHE A 19 12.23 8.76 -8.02
CA PHE A 19 12.49 7.38 -8.49
C PHE A 19 11.31 6.75 -9.23
N TYR A 20 10.08 7.19 -8.93
CA TYR A 20 8.85 6.70 -9.55
C TYR A 20 8.42 7.52 -10.78
N ARG A 21 9.34 8.26 -11.40
CA ARG A 21 9.08 9.00 -12.64
C ARG A 21 8.58 8.11 -13.78
N SER A 22 9.11 6.89 -13.89
CA SER A 22 8.64 5.88 -14.85
C SER A 22 7.20 5.43 -14.61
N TYR A 23 6.69 5.58 -13.39
CA TYR A 23 5.31 5.28 -13.02
C TYR A 23 4.37 6.48 -13.11
N GLY A 24 4.90 7.68 -13.42
CA GLY A 24 4.11 8.91 -13.64
C GLY A 24 4.37 10.03 -12.63
N CYS A 25 5.31 9.87 -11.69
CA CYS A 25 5.64 10.95 -10.75
C CYS A 25 6.57 12.00 -11.38
N ASN A 26 6.07 13.21 -11.61
CA ASN A 26 6.86 14.33 -12.15
C ASN A 26 7.45 15.25 -11.08
N GLN A 27 7.41 14.85 -9.81
CA GLN A 27 7.95 15.66 -8.72
C GLN A 27 9.47 15.69 -8.74
N VAL A 28 10.01 16.88 -8.51
CA VAL A 28 11.43 17.14 -8.30
C VAL A 28 11.60 17.55 -6.85
N THR A 29 12.43 16.84 -6.11
CA THR A 29 12.61 17.03 -4.67
C THR A 29 14.09 17.22 -4.33
N SER A 30 14.39 17.86 -3.21
CA SER A 30 15.76 17.96 -2.73
C SER A 30 16.27 16.58 -2.31
N TYR A 31 17.60 16.40 -2.31
CA TYR A 31 18.22 15.16 -1.81
C TYR A 31 17.74 14.83 -0.38
N GLU A 32 17.68 15.82 0.51
CA GLU A 32 17.16 15.66 1.89
C GLU A 32 15.68 15.25 1.94
N GLY A 33 14.86 15.71 0.98
CA GLY A 33 13.43 15.41 0.90
C GLY A 33 13.08 14.16 0.11
N LEU A 34 14.06 13.49 -0.49
CA LEU A 34 13.83 12.37 -1.41
C LEU A 34 13.32 11.12 -0.69
N ASP A 35 13.86 10.81 0.49
CA ASP A 35 13.42 9.66 1.29
C ASP A 35 11.99 9.83 1.80
N LYS A 36 11.66 11.04 2.29
CA LYS A 36 10.29 11.38 2.68
C LYS A 36 9.33 11.23 1.50
N HIS A 37 9.69 11.85 0.36
CA HIS A 37 8.89 11.74 -0.85
C HIS A 37 8.70 10.28 -1.30
N LYS A 38 9.74 9.45 -1.25
CA LYS A 38 9.66 8.03 -1.66
C LYS A 38 8.62 7.25 -0.86
N ILE A 39 8.47 7.53 0.44
CA ILE A 39 7.49 6.87 1.31
C ILE A 39 6.06 7.40 1.03
N GLU A 40 5.96 8.70 0.77
CA GLU A 40 4.68 9.38 0.57
C GLU A 40 4.16 9.26 -0.87
N CYS A 41 5.02 9.00 -1.86
CA CYS A 41 4.70 9.04 -3.29
C CYS A 41 3.56 8.12 -3.69
N ASP A 42 2.52 8.71 -4.27
CA ASP A 42 1.34 8.03 -4.80
C ASP A 42 1.61 7.07 -5.96
N PHE A 43 2.72 7.27 -6.66
CA PHE A 43 3.17 6.45 -7.78
C PHE A 43 4.09 5.31 -7.34
N GLN A 44 4.33 5.17 -6.03
CA GLN A 44 5.05 4.02 -5.50
C GLN A 44 4.27 2.73 -5.81
N PRO A 45 4.86 1.75 -6.51
CA PRO A 45 4.24 0.45 -6.71
C PRO A 45 4.16 -0.31 -5.38
N ARG A 46 3.00 -0.89 -5.11
CA ARG A 46 2.69 -1.75 -3.97
C ARG A 46 2.21 -3.10 -4.47
N GLN A 47 2.62 -4.17 -3.81
CA GLN A 47 2.17 -5.51 -4.16
C GLN A 47 0.86 -5.82 -3.44
N CYS A 48 -0.15 -6.27 -4.19
CA CYS A 48 -1.40 -6.73 -3.60
C CYS A 48 -1.17 -8.02 -2.78
N PRO A 49 -1.66 -8.12 -1.53
CA PRO A 49 -1.52 -9.33 -0.73
C PRO A 49 -2.29 -10.52 -1.29
N GLY A 50 -3.40 -10.29 -2.02
CA GLY A 50 -4.22 -11.33 -2.62
C GLY A 50 -3.68 -11.83 -3.96
N CYS A 51 -3.77 -11.01 -5.01
CA CYS A 51 -3.40 -11.42 -6.38
C CYS A 51 -1.91 -11.25 -6.72
N LYS A 52 -1.09 -10.71 -5.80
CA LYS A 52 0.36 -10.50 -5.97
C LYS A 52 0.78 -9.57 -7.12
N SER A 53 -0.16 -8.94 -7.82
CA SER A 53 0.12 -7.92 -8.83
C SER A 53 0.62 -6.62 -8.20
N GLN A 54 1.39 -5.85 -8.96
CA GLN A 54 1.79 -4.49 -8.58
C GLN A 54 0.68 -3.49 -8.93
N THR A 55 0.39 -2.58 -8.01
CA THR A 55 -0.59 -1.50 -8.16
C THR A 55 0.00 -0.24 -7.54
N LEU A 56 -0.30 0.93 -8.10
CA LEU A 56 0.21 2.19 -7.56
C LEU A 56 -0.44 2.48 -6.20
N LYS A 57 0.30 3.13 -5.29
CA LYS A 57 -0.19 3.48 -3.95
C LYS A 57 -1.53 4.22 -3.99
N LYS A 58 -1.72 5.16 -4.91
CA LYS A 58 -3.00 5.88 -5.10
C LYS A 58 -4.19 4.97 -5.44
N ASP A 59 -3.94 3.85 -6.11
CA ASP A 59 -4.97 2.92 -6.59
C ASP A 59 -5.09 1.68 -5.68
N PHE A 60 -4.20 1.58 -4.68
CA PHE A 60 -4.04 0.38 -3.86
C PHE A 60 -5.29 0.06 -3.05
N ASP A 61 -5.86 1.05 -2.35
CA ASP A 61 -7.04 0.86 -1.50
C ASP A 61 -8.28 0.44 -2.32
N ASN A 62 -8.46 1.06 -3.49
CA ASN A 62 -9.52 0.70 -4.43
C ASN A 62 -9.32 -0.73 -4.96
N HIS A 63 -8.09 -1.09 -5.34
CA HIS A 63 -7.76 -2.44 -5.77
C HIS A 63 -8.01 -3.46 -4.66
N THR A 64 -7.52 -3.25 -3.44
CA THR A 64 -7.69 -4.20 -2.33
C THR A 64 -9.16 -4.35 -1.91
N SER A 65 -9.94 -3.28 -2.00
CA SER A 65 -11.38 -3.33 -1.72
C SER A 65 -12.14 -4.24 -2.70
N ASN A 66 -11.63 -4.41 -3.92
CA ASN A 66 -12.29 -5.18 -4.99
C ASN A 66 -11.53 -6.43 -5.47
N CYS A 67 -10.30 -6.65 -5.00
CA CYS A 67 -9.45 -7.77 -5.42
C CYS A 67 -10.12 -9.13 -5.14
N PRO A 68 -10.37 -9.97 -6.16
CA PRO A 68 -11.03 -11.26 -5.99
C PRO A 68 -10.21 -12.26 -5.16
N SER A 69 -8.89 -12.10 -5.17
CA SER A 69 -7.95 -13.03 -4.53
C SER A 69 -7.60 -12.66 -3.08
N ILE A 70 -8.18 -11.59 -2.52
CA ILE A 70 -7.97 -11.26 -1.11
C ILE A 70 -8.68 -12.28 -0.24
N GLU A 71 -7.96 -12.74 0.78
CA GLU A 71 -8.50 -13.61 1.81
C GLU A 71 -9.30 -12.77 2.81
N LEU A 72 -10.52 -13.22 3.06
CA LEU A 72 -11.45 -12.67 4.02
C LEU A 72 -11.55 -13.65 5.17
N THR A 73 -11.70 -13.12 6.38
CA THR A 73 -11.97 -13.91 7.58
C THR A 73 -13.42 -13.66 8.01
N CYS A 74 -14.23 -14.71 8.08
CA CYS A 74 -15.58 -14.60 8.62
C CYS A 74 -15.52 -14.21 10.10
N GLN A 75 -16.26 -13.18 10.50
CA GLN A 75 -16.28 -12.77 11.91
C GLN A 75 -17.01 -13.76 12.82
N ASN A 76 -17.95 -14.52 12.27
CA ASN A 76 -18.82 -15.40 13.06
C ASN A 76 -18.23 -16.81 13.23
N CYS A 77 -17.66 -17.40 12.17
CA CYS A 77 -17.08 -18.75 12.22
C CYS A 77 -15.56 -18.79 12.06
N LYS A 78 -14.89 -17.63 11.92
CA LYS A 78 -13.42 -17.51 11.76
C LYS A 78 -12.82 -18.25 10.55
N LEU A 79 -13.65 -18.78 9.63
CA LEU A 79 -13.20 -19.39 8.39
C LEU A 79 -12.52 -18.34 7.50
N VAL A 80 -11.38 -18.71 6.91
CA VAL A 80 -10.65 -17.92 5.94
C VAL A 80 -10.95 -18.42 4.54
N PHE A 81 -11.32 -17.53 3.62
CA PHE A 81 -11.65 -17.86 2.23
C PHE A 81 -11.35 -16.67 1.32
N LYS A 82 -11.11 -16.92 0.02
CA LYS A 82 -10.91 -15.82 -0.95
C LYS A 82 -12.24 -15.12 -1.26
N ARG A 83 -12.20 -13.82 -1.53
CA ARG A 83 -13.38 -13.04 -1.92
C ARG A 83 -14.14 -13.67 -3.09
N VAL A 84 -13.44 -14.15 -4.11
CA VAL A 84 -14.05 -14.84 -5.27
C VAL A 84 -14.81 -16.11 -4.88
N ASP A 85 -14.39 -16.76 -3.81
CA ASP A 85 -14.98 -18.00 -3.33
C ASP A 85 -16.14 -17.76 -2.35
N ALA A 86 -16.43 -16.52 -1.94
CA ALA A 86 -17.40 -16.22 -0.88
C ALA A 86 -18.76 -16.87 -1.14
N ASN A 87 -19.29 -16.72 -2.36
CA ASN A 87 -20.61 -17.23 -2.73
C ASN A 87 -20.68 -18.76 -2.87
N GLN A 88 -19.55 -19.47 -2.89
CA GLN A 88 -19.50 -20.93 -3.04
C GLN A 88 -19.00 -21.63 -1.78
N LYS A 89 -17.93 -21.11 -1.17
CA LYS A 89 -17.25 -21.70 -0.01
C LYS A 89 -17.68 -21.08 1.32
N HIS A 90 -18.41 -19.96 1.31
CA HIS A 90 -18.87 -19.31 2.53
C HIS A 90 -20.28 -18.71 2.38
N THR A 91 -21.25 -19.56 2.06
CA THR A 91 -22.68 -19.21 2.15
C THR A 91 -23.16 -19.21 3.60
N ASP A 92 -24.34 -18.64 3.88
CA ASP A 92 -24.94 -18.64 5.22
C ASP A 92 -25.05 -20.04 5.81
N ILE A 93 -25.43 -21.03 4.99
CA ILE A 93 -25.54 -22.44 5.39
C ILE A 93 -24.16 -22.98 5.80
N ILE A 94 -23.11 -22.66 5.04
CA ILE A 94 -21.74 -23.11 5.37
C ILE A 94 -21.24 -22.41 6.64
N CYS A 95 -21.51 -21.11 6.79
CA CYS A 95 -21.15 -20.35 7.98
C CYS A 95 -21.79 -20.95 9.24
N LEU A 96 -23.10 -21.20 9.22
CA LEU A 96 -23.84 -21.80 10.33
C LEU A 96 -23.34 -23.21 10.68
N LYS A 97 -23.06 -24.04 9.66
CA LYS A 97 -22.47 -25.38 9.88
C LYS A 97 -21.14 -25.30 10.60
N GLU A 98 -20.26 -24.37 10.22
CA GLU A 98 -18.98 -24.19 10.89
C GLU A 98 -19.13 -23.65 12.32
N GLN A 99 -20.08 -22.76 12.59
CA GLN A 99 -20.37 -22.30 13.95
C GLN A 99 -20.81 -23.46 14.86
N ILE A 100 -21.75 -24.29 14.40
CA ILE A 100 -22.22 -25.46 15.16
C ILE A 100 -21.07 -26.44 15.41
N ARG A 101 -20.27 -26.72 14.39
CA ARG A 101 -19.10 -27.61 14.50
C ARG A 101 -18.10 -27.12 15.54
N GLN A 102 -17.92 -25.80 15.67
CA GLN A 102 -17.02 -25.19 16.63
C GLN A 102 -17.63 -25.15 18.04
N ALA A 103 -18.95 -24.98 18.16
CA ALA A 103 -19.65 -24.98 19.45
C ALA A 103 -19.77 -26.37 20.09
N SER A 104 -19.67 -27.45 19.29
CA SER A 104 -19.70 -28.83 19.77
C SER A 104 -18.33 -29.40 20.18
N ARG A 105 -17.29 -28.57 20.22
CA ARG A 105 -15.94 -28.93 20.70
C ARG A 105 -15.71 -28.38 22.09
#